data_AF-A0A2D4SFV4-F1
#
_entry.id   AF-A0A2D4SFV4-F1
#
_cell.length_a   1.000
_cell.length_b   1.000
_cell.length_c   1.000
_cell.angle_alpha   90.00
_cell.angle_beta   90.00
_cell.angle_gamma   90.00
#
_symmetry.space_group_name_H-M   'P 1'
#
loop_
_entity.id
_entity.type
_entity.pdbx_description
1 polymer ?
#
loop_
_entity_poly.entity_id
_entity_poly.type
_entity_poly.pdbx_seq_one_letter_code
_entity_poly.pdbx_strand_id
1 'polypeptide(L)'
;MLATAIVSLHPAPLWADTVDEATREMLSAGYSLLYADVSGLQKAHAGLILKQESDTTEAVVGDMVSYLKVLEGELRGLAGAGIRIDLNPLPEAERRTQALAARDRILSFAPVIGRAGEDFERTLLLTLAAGLNQLRHMALVLEGAEAPGERKQLMDRAATRLQDLQSGMEKVLNERFYTVNANAS
;
A
#
# COMPACT_ATOMS: atom_id res chain seq x y z
N MET A 1 -20.57 48.62 38.54
CA MET A 1 -20.86 48.03 37.22
C MET A 1 -20.25 46.64 37.18
N LEU A 2 -21.07 45.60 37.26
CA LEU A 2 -20.66 44.19 37.21
C LEU A 2 -21.04 43.63 35.84
N ALA A 3 -20.05 43.17 35.08
CA ALA A 3 -20.24 42.50 33.81
C ALA A 3 -20.54 41.01 34.06
N THR A 4 -21.74 40.58 33.70
CA THR A 4 -22.16 39.19 33.76
C THR A 4 -21.51 38.41 32.62
N ALA A 5 -20.58 37.52 32.94
CA ALA A 5 -20.09 36.51 32.00
C ALA A 5 -21.18 35.43 31.85
N ILE A 6 -21.75 35.31 30.65
CA ILE A 6 -22.59 34.16 30.30
C ILE A 6 -21.64 33.00 30.01
N VAL A 7 -21.45 32.12 31.00
CA VAL A 7 -20.88 30.80 30.78
C VAL A 7 -21.96 29.96 30.10
N SER A 8 -21.83 29.75 28.78
CA SER A 8 -22.66 28.80 28.06
C SER A 8 -22.29 27.38 28.48
N LEU A 9 -22.99 26.86 29.50
CA LEU A 9 -23.05 25.44 29.83
C LEU A 9 -24.06 24.76 28.91
N HIS A 10 -23.66 24.43 27.68
CA HIS A 10 -24.33 23.39 26.91
C HIS A 10 -23.37 22.22 26.77
N PRO A 11 -23.63 21.06 27.40
CA PRO A 11 -22.86 19.86 27.09
C PRO A 11 -23.08 19.51 25.61
N ALA A 12 -22.00 19.20 24.90
CA ALA A 12 -22.09 18.69 23.54
C ALA A 12 -23.03 17.47 23.50
N PRO A 13 -23.80 17.27 22.42
CA PRO A 13 -24.72 16.16 22.35
C PRO A 13 -23.98 14.82 22.37
N LEU A 14 -24.55 13.81 23.06
CA LEU A 14 -23.96 12.48 23.31
C LEU A 14 -23.50 11.70 22.05
N TRP A 15 -23.93 12.12 20.86
CA TRP A 15 -23.56 11.49 19.59
C TRP A 15 -22.35 12.15 18.90
N ALA A 16 -21.95 13.36 19.31
CA ALA A 16 -20.79 14.05 18.71
C ALA A 16 -19.49 13.26 18.94
N ASP A 17 -19.32 12.68 20.13
CA ASP A 17 -18.15 11.85 20.46
C ASP A 17 -18.14 10.52 19.67
N THR A 18 -19.32 9.99 19.31
CA THR A 18 -19.43 8.70 18.59
C THR A 18 -19.04 8.79 17.11
N VAL A 19 -19.22 9.95 16.48
CA VAL A 19 -18.84 10.18 15.06
C VAL A 19 -17.32 10.27 14.93
N ASP A 20 -16.65 10.88 15.90
CA ASP A 20 -15.19 10.97 15.93
C ASP A 20 -14.57 9.59 16.20
N GLU A 21 -15.14 8.80 17.11
CA GLU A 21 -14.66 7.45 17.39
C GLU A 21 -14.86 6.49 16.20
N ALA A 22 -16.04 6.48 15.58
CA ALA A 22 -16.30 5.63 14.42
C ALA A 22 -15.36 5.97 13.24
N THR A 23 -15.08 7.25 13.04
CA THR A 23 -14.13 7.73 12.02
C THR A 23 -12.71 7.29 12.35
N ARG A 24 -12.31 7.38 13.62
CA ARG A 24 -11.00 6.94 14.13
C ARG A 24 -10.80 5.44 14.01
N GLU A 25 -11.82 4.64 14.30
CA GLU A 25 -11.81 3.19 14.13
C GLU A 25 -11.66 2.81 12.65
N MET A 26 -12.44 3.45 11.77
CA MET A 26 -12.34 3.26 10.32
C MET A 26 -10.94 3.61 9.80
N LEU A 27 -10.40 4.78 10.18
CA LEU A 27 -9.05 5.20 9.80
C LEU A 27 -8.00 4.22 10.33
N SER A 28 -8.11 3.81 11.60
CA SER A 28 -7.19 2.83 12.19
C SER A 28 -7.24 1.48 11.45
N ALA A 29 -8.43 1.02 11.05
CA ALA A 29 -8.58 -0.18 10.24
C ALA A 29 -7.89 -0.01 8.88
N GLY A 30 -8.12 1.10 8.19
CA GLY A 30 -7.51 1.39 6.89
C GLY A 30 -5.98 1.52 6.96
N TYR A 31 -5.43 2.21 7.97
CA TYR A 31 -3.98 2.29 8.18
C TYR A 31 -3.37 0.95 8.54
N SER A 32 -4.07 0.12 9.32
CA SER A 32 -3.58 -1.23 9.64
C SER A 32 -3.52 -2.12 8.39
N LEU A 33 -4.53 -2.02 7.51
CA LEU A 33 -4.52 -2.70 6.21
C LEU A 33 -3.38 -2.21 5.32
N LEU A 34 -3.24 -0.90 5.16
CA LEU A 34 -2.18 -0.31 4.35
C LEU A 34 -0.80 -0.71 4.88
N TYR A 35 -0.58 -0.64 6.19
CA TYR A 35 0.68 -1.04 6.81
C TYR A 35 0.98 -2.53 6.58
N ALA A 36 -0.01 -3.41 6.74
CA ALA A 36 0.14 -4.83 6.50
C ALA A 36 0.49 -5.13 5.02
N ASP A 37 -0.20 -4.49 4.08
CA ASP A 37 0.04 -4.67 2.64
C ASP A 37 1.41 -4.13 2.21
N VAL A 38 1.80 -2.94 2.68
CA VAL A 38 3.13 -2.35 2.43
C VAL A 38 4.23 -3.27 2.96
N SER A 39 4.11 -3.72 4.22
CA SER A 39 5.09 -4.60 4.85
C SER A 39 5.15 -5.97 4.16
N GLY A 40 3.99 -6.51 3.76
CA GLY A 40 3.89 -7.78 3.05
C GLY A 40 4.53 -7.73 1.67
N LEU A 41 4.21 -6.71 0.87
CA LEU A 41 4.77 -6.52 -0.47
C LEU A 41 6.28 -6.27 -0.42
N GLN A 42 6.76 -5.47 0.55
CA GLN A 42 8.19 -5.25 0.75
C GLN A 42 8.94 -6.57 1.04
N LYS A 43 8.42 -7.40 1.95
CA LYS A 43 9.09 -8.65 2.38
C LYS A 43 9.03 -9.76 1.35
N ALA A 44 7.86 -9.97 0.73
CA ALA A 44 7.66 -11.05 -0.23
C ALA A 44 8.60 -10.93 -1.44
N HIS A 45 8.95 -9.70 -1.82
CA HIS A 45 9.65 -9.43 -3.07
C HIS A 45 11.13 -9.10 -2.90
N ALA A 46 11.59 -8.72 -1.69
CA ALA A 46 13.01 -8.60 -1.40
C ALA A 46 13.79 -9.91 -1.67
N GLY A 47 13.18 -11.07 -1.42
CA GLY A 47 13.79 -12.38 -1.73
C GLY A 47 13.82 -12.73 -3.22
N LEU A 48 12.99 -12.09 -4.03
CA LEU A 48 12.89 -12.35 -5.47
C LEU A 48 13.83 -11.47 -6.32
N ILE A 49 14.41 -10.42 -5.74
CA ILE A 49 15.44 -9.58 -6.39
C ILE A 49 16.63 -10.43 -6.86
N LEU A 50 17.04 -11.43 -6.07
CA LEU A 50 18.17 -12.31 -6.38
C LEU A 50 17.98 -13.18 -7.64
N LYS A 51 16.77 -13.24 -8.20
CA LYS A 51 16.46 -14.06 -9.38
C LYS A 51 16.25 -13.24 -10.66
N GLN A 52 16.41 -11.92 -10.57
CA GLN A 52 16.25 -11.05 -11.74
C GLN A 52 17.50 -11.13 -12.61
N GLU A 53 17.29 -11.15 -13.93
CA GLU A 53 18.37 -11.35 -14.91
C GLU A 53 18.73 -10.05 -15.61
N SER A 54 17.86 -9.03 -15.55
CA SER A 54 18.05 -7.73 -16.20
C SER A 54 18.19 -6.58 -15.20
N ASP A 55 19.22 -5.76 -15.44
CA ASP A 55 19.50 -4.53 -14.68
C ASP A 55 18.29 -3.59 -14.63
N THR A 56 17.51 -3.51 -15.72
CA THR A 56 16.33 -2.65 -15.79
C THR A 56 15.22 -3.13 -14.86
N THR A 57 14.99 -4.45 -14.74
CA THR A 57 14.01 -5.00 -13.80
C THR A 57 14.51 -4.81 -12.38
N GLU A 58 15.80 -5.05 -12.14
CA GLU A 58 16.42 -4.87 -10.82
C GLU A 58 16.29 -3.44 -10.31
N ALA A 59 16.55 -2.47 -11.18
CA ALA A 59 16.42 -1.06 -10.84
C ALA A 59 15.00 -0.67 -10.42
N VAL A 60 13.97 -1.03 -11.20
CA VAL A 60 12.58 -0.63 -10.89
C VAL A 60 12.02 -1.36 -9.67
N VAL A 61 12.39 -2.63 -9.47
CA VAL A 61 11.99 -3.38 -8.27
C VAL A 61 12.76 -2.88 -7.04
N GLY A 62 14.02 -2.51 -7.19
CA GLY A 62 14.85 -1.93 -6.13
C GLY A 62 14.31 -0.58 -5.64
N ASP A 63 13.90 0.30 -6.56
CA ASP A 63 13.28 1.59 -6.20
C ASP A 63 11.96 1.36 -5.44
N MET A 64 11.13 0.41 -5.91
CA MET A 64 9.91 0.02 -5.21
C MET A 64 10.19 -0.45 -3.78
N VAL A 65 11.10 -1.42 -3.59
CA VAL A 65 11.41 -1.95 -2.25
C VAL A 65 11.96 -0.87 -1.32
N SER A 66 12.81 0.02 -1.85
CA SER A 66 13.37 1.14 -1.10
C SER A 66 12.28 2.09 -0.63
N TYR A 67 11.34 2.45 -1.51
CA TYR A 67 10.23 3.32 -1.17
C TYR A 67 9.24 2.68 -0.18
N LEU A 68 8.86 1.41 -0.39
CA LEU A 68 7.95 0.72 0.53
C LEU A 68 8.52 0.63 1.95
N LYS A 69 9.84 0.51 2.10
CA LYS A 69 10.51 0.57 3.41
C LYS A 69 10.39 1.95 4.06
N VAL A 70 10.50 3.03 3.29
CA VAL A 70 10.29 4.40 3.78
C VAL A 70 8.84 4.56 4.25
N LEU A 71 7.89 4.17 3.41
CA LEU A 71 6.46 4.27 3.71
C LEU A 71 6.07 3.44 4.94
N GLU A 72 6.62 2.22 5.10
CA GLU A 72 6.43 1.42 6.31
C GLU A 72 6.90 2.18 7.57
N GLY A 73 8.04 2.87 7.48
CA GLY A 73 8.57 3.71 8.55
C GLY A 73 7.67 4.90 8.89
N GLU A 74 7.18 5.62 7.88
CA GLU A 74 6.26 6.74 8.07
C GLU A 74 4.93 6.28 8.70
N LEU A 75 4.36 5.17 8.21
CA LEU A 75 3.15 4.57 8.78
C LEU A 75 3.36 4.12 10.22
N ARG A 76 4.52 3.55 10.54
CA ARG A 76 4.88 3.20 11.92
C ARG A 76 4.95 4.42 12.82
N GLY A 77 5.43 5.55 12.30
CA GLY A 77 5.46 6.84 13.00
C GLY A 77 4.08 7.39 13.37
N LEU A 78 3.01 6.93 12.70
CA LEU A 78 1.64 7.33 13.04
C LEU A 78 1.07 6.60 14.27
N ALA A 79 1.70 5.49 14.68
CA ALA A 79 1.22 4.70 15.82
C ALA A 79 1.29 5.51 17.11
N GLY A 80 0.16 5.61 17.82
CA GLY A 80 0.08 6.25 19.14
C GLY A 80 -0.51 7.67 19.15
N ALA A 81 -0.82 8.26 17.99
CA ALA A 81 -1.50 9.56 17.87
C ALA A 81 -3.01 9.42 17.57
N GLY A 82 -3.70 8.53 18.31
CA GLY A 82 -5.11 8.21 18.07
C GLY A 82 -5.37 7.30 16.86
N ILE A 83 -4.32 6.88 16.16
CA ILE A 83 -4.37 5.91 15.07
C ILE A 83 -3.66 4.62 15.48
N ARG A 84 -4.31 3.49 15.20
CA ARG A 84 -3.71 2.15 15.32
C ARG A 84 -3.35 1.62 13.94
N ILE A 85 -2.24 0.90 13.87
CA ILE A 85 -1.70 0.31 12.63
C ILE A 85 -1.51 -1.22 12.74
N ASP A 86 -1.90 -1.79 13.88
CA ASP A 86 -1.69 -3.18 14.27
C ASP A 86 -3.01 -3.95 14.38
N LEU A 87 -4.09 -3.39 13.85
CA LEU A 87 -5.39 -4.06 13.82
C LEU A 87 -5.40 -5.17 12.77
N ASN A 88 -6.23 -6.17 13.01
CA ASN A 88 -6.58 -7.20 12.02
C ASN A 88 -8.05 -7.05 11.65
N PRO A 89 -8.43 -6.02 10.86
CA PRO A 89 -9.83 -5.65 10.66
C PRO A 89 -10.61 -6.61 9.76
N LEU A 90 -9.93 -7.47 9.01
CA LEU A 90 -10.58 -8.44 8.13
C LEU A 90 -11.08 -9.67 8.91
N PRO A 91 -12.23 -10.25 8.52
CA PRO A 91 -12.68 -11.54 9.04
C PRO A 91 -11.64 -12.65 8.84
N GLU A 92 -11.64 -13.66 9.72
CA GLU A 92 -10.64 -14.74 9.68
C GLU A 92 -10.63 -15.51 8.35
N ALA A 93 -11.80 -15.77 7.77
CA ALA A 93 -11.91 -16.42 6.47
C ALA A 93 -11.18 -15.62 5.38
N GLU A 94 -11.37 -14.30 5.34
CA GLU A 94 -10.73 -13.41 4.36
C GLU A 94 -9.20 -13.39 4.55
N ARG A 95 -8.73 -13.28 5.81
CA ARG A 95 -7.28 -13.34 6.09
C ARG A 95 -6.64 -14.65 5.61
N ARG A 96 -7.34 -15.77 5.81
CA ARG A 96 -6.86 -17.08 5.35
C ARG A 96 -6.82 -17.15 3.82
N THR A 97 -7.83 -16.63 3.14
CA THR A 97 -7.84 -16.53 1.67
C THR A 97 -6.66 -15.72 1.15
N GLN A 98 -6.42 -14.53 1.72
CA GLN A 98 -5.30 -13.68 1.33
C GLN A 98 -3.94 -14.34 1.59
N ALA A 99 -3.77 -15.00 2.74
CA ALA A 99 -2.54 -15.72 3.06
C ALA A 99 -2.27 -16.89 2.09
N LEU A 100 -3.31 -17.64 1.70
CA LEU A 100 -3.19 -18.70 0.71
C LEU A 100 -2.82 -18.14 -0.67
N ALA A 101 -3.50 -17.07 -1.13
CA ALA A 101 -3.20 -16.43 -2.40
C ALA A 101 -1.77 -15.86 -2.45
N ALA A 102 -1.31 -15.25 -1.35
CA ALA A 102 0.06 -14.76 -1.22
C ALA A 102 1.08 -15.92 -1.28
N ARG A 103 0.79 -17.02 -0.58
CA ARG A 103 1.64 -18.22 -0.61
C ARG A 103 1.72 -18.82 -2.01
N ASP A 104 0.60 -19.02 -2.69
CA ASP A 104 0.56 -19.58 -4.05
C ASP A 104 1.34 -18.70 -5.04
N ARG A 105 1.22 -17.39 -4.89
CA ARG A 105 1.99 -16.41 -5.68
C ARG A 105 3.49 -16.55 -5.43
N ILE A 106 3.94 -16.60 -4.17
CA ILE A 106 5.36 -16.82 -3.83
C ILE A 106 5.85 -18.16 -4.39
N LEU A 107 5.07 -19.23 -4.27
CA LEU A 107 5.42 -20.55 -4.78
C LEU A 107 5.53 -20.57 -6.32
N SER A 108 4.74 -19.75 -7.03
CA SER A 108 4.84 -19.62 -8.49
C SER A 108 6.19 -19.04 -8.96
N PHE A 109 6.94 -18.43 -8.03
CA PHE A 109 8.29 -17.90 -8.24
C PHE A 109 9.39 -18.81 -7.65
N ALA A 110 9.08 -20.04 -7.20
CA ALA A 110 10.03 -20.93 -6.55
C ALA A 110 11.23 -21.31 -7.45
N PRO A 111 12.45 -21.50 -6.91
CA PRO A 111 13.68 -21.67 -7.70
C PRO A 111 13.75 -22.89 -8.62
N VAL A 112 13.08 -24.00 -8.28
CA VAL A 112 13.26 -25.29 -8.95
C VAL A 112 12.11 -25.66 -9.88
N ILE A 113 10.92 -25.08 -9.66
CA ILE A 113 9.67 -25.45 -10.36
C ILE A 113 8.86 -24.23 -10.82
N GLY A 114 9.30 -23.02 -10.47
CA GLY A 114 8.64 -21.77 -10.82
C GLY A 114 9.13 -21.20 -12.15
N ARG A 115 8.59 -20.03 -12.51
CA ARG A 115 9.01 -19.30 -13.72
C ARG A 115 10.49 -18.90 -13.63
N ALA A 116 11.17 -18.83 -14.78
CA ALA A 116 12.54 -18.35 -14.96
C ALA A 116 12.65 -17.43 -16.19
N GLY A 117 13.76 -16.70 -16.31
CA GLY A 117 14.04 -15.81 -17.45
C GLY A 117 12.97 -14.72 -17.67
N GLU A 118 12.69 -14.42 -18.93
CA GLU A 118 11.74 -13.36 -19.33
C GLU A 118 10.32 -13.57 -18.80
N ASP A 119 9.83 -14.81 -18.75
CA ASP A 119 8.50 -15.13 -18.21
C ASP A 119 8.42 -14.86 -16.70
N PHE A 120 9.52 -15.06 -15.97
CA PHE A 120 9.62 -14.68 -14.57
C PHE A 120 9.54 -13.17 -14.40
N GLU A 121 10.37 -12.43 -15.12
CA GLU A 121 10.44 -10.97 -15.00
C GLU A 121 9.12 -10.30 -15.38
N ARG A 122 8.49 -10.73 -16.49
CA ARG A 122 7.18 -10.23 -16.92
C ARG A 122 6.11 -10.50 -15.84
N THR A 123 6.06 -11.72 -15.33
CA THR A 123 5.06 -12.09 -14.31
C THR A 123 5.29 -11.34 -13.01
N LEU A 124 6.56 -11.15 -12.62
CA LEU A 124 6.95 -10.38 -11.45
C LEU A 124 6.48 -8.93 -11.60
N LEU A 125 6.84 -8.25 -12.69
CA LEU A 125 6.47 -6.86 -12.93
C LEU A 125 4.95 -6.65 -12.97
N LEU A 126 4.22 -7.55 -13.64
CA LEU A 126 2.74 -7.54 -13.64
C LEU A 126 2.15 -7.64 -12.23
N THR A 127 2.69 -8.56 -11.43
CA THR A 127 2.25 -8.79 -10.06
C THR A 127 2.52 -7.58 -9.19
N LEU A 128 3.70 -6.98 -9.31
CA LEU A 128 4.12 -5.82 -8.54
C LEU A 128 3.33 -4.57 -8.94
N ALA A 129 3.12 -4.33 -10.24
CA ALA A 129 2.32 -3.22 -10.73
C ALA A 129 0.87 -3.30 -10.20
N ALA A 130 0.26 -4.49 -10.18
CA ALA A 130 -1.06 -4.70 -9.60
C ALA A 130 -1.09 -4.40 -8.08
N GLY A 131 -0.06 -4.85 -7.34
CA GLY A 131 0.09 -4.56 -5.92
C GLY A 131 0.24 -3.06 -5.63
N LEU A 132 1.06 -2.36 -6.42
CA LEU A 132 1.24 -0.91 -6.31
C LEU A 132 -0.05 -0.14 -6.60
N ASN A 133 -0.83 -0.56 -7.59
CA ASN A 133 -2.12 0.06 -7.87
C ASN A 133 -3.11 -0.13 -6.70
N GLN A 134 -3.14 -1.32 -6.07
CA GLN A 134 -3.96 -1.56 -4.87
C GLN A 134 -3.53 -0.61 -3.73
N LEU A 135 -2.24 -0.51 -3.44
CA LEU A 135 -1.71 0.38 -2.40
C LEU A 135 -2.05 1.85 -2.69
N ARG A 136 -1.93 2.28 -3.95
CA ARG A 136 -2.28 3.64 -4.38
C ARG A 136 -3.74 3.96 -4.09
N HIS A 137 -4.65 3.06 -4.47
CA HIS A 137 -6.07 3.26 -4.20
C HIS A 137 -6.39 3.29 -2.71
N MET A 138 -5.73 2.45 -1.90
CA MET A 138 -5.87 2.49 -0.44
C MET A 138 -5.40 3.84 0.13
N ALA A 139 -4.26 4.35 -0.34
CA ALA A 139 -3.76 5.66 0.06
C ALA A 139 -4.74 6.79 -0.32
N LEU A 140 -5.33 6.77 -1.52
CA LEU A 140 -6.33 7.76 -1.94
C LEU A 140 -7.61 7.71 -1.07
N VAL A 141 -8.06 6.51 -0.68
CA VAL A 141 -9.21 6.37 0.21
C VAL A 141 -8.92 6.95 1.59
N LEU A 142 -7.73 6.69 2.14
CA LEU A 142 -7.31 7.25 3.42
C LEU A 142 -7.12 8.77 3.34
N GLU A 143 -6.51 9.28 2.27
CA GLU A 143 -6.40 10.72 2.00
C GLU A 143 -7.78 11.40 2.05
N GLY A 144 -8.76 10.83 1.36
CA GLY A 144 -10.12 11.38 1.28
C GLY A 144 -10.88 11.35 2.62
N ALA A 145 -10.54 10.40 3.50
CA ALA A 145 -11.15 10.25 4.82
C ALA A 145 -10.49 11.12 5.90
N GLU A 146 -9.27 11.62 5.67
CA GLU A 146 -8.53 12.42 6.63
C GLU A 146 -8.94 13.89 6.64
N ALA A 147 -8.96 14.49 7.83
CA ALA A 147 -9.02 15.93 7.98
C ALA A 147 -7.74 16.59 7.42
N PRO A 148 -7.79 17.88 7.02
CA PRO A 148 -6.59 18.60 6.59
C PRO A 148 -5.47 18.53 7.64
N GLY A 149 -4.29 18.07 7.24
CA GLY A 149 -3.15 17.90 8.14
C GLY A 149 -2.07 16.97 7.58
N GLU A 150 -1.12 16.61 8.43
CA GLU A 150 0.06 15.81 8.06
C GLU A 150 -0.29 14.44 7.51
N ARG A 151 -1.29 13.76 8.09
CA ARG A 151 -1.72 12.42 7.64
C ARG A 151 -2.32 12.44 6.23
N LYS A 152 -3.18 13.42 5.93
CA LYS A 152 -3.72 13.63 4.58
C LYS A 152 -2.59 13.87 3.57
N GLN A 153 -1.65 14.76 3.90
CA GLN A 153 -0.50 15.04 3.03
C GLN A 153 0.41 13.83 2.83
N LEU A 154 0.60 13.00 3.87
CA LEU A 154 1.35 11.75 3.76
C LEU A 154 0.67 10.79 2.77
N MET A 155 -0.65 10.61 2.86
CA MET A 155 -1.40 9.73 1.96
C MET A 155 -1.41 10.24 0.51
N ASP A 156 -1.50 11.55 0.29
CA ASP A 156 -1.38 12.17 -1.04
C ASP A 156 0.00 11.92 -1.68
N ARG A 157 1.08 12.18 -0.92
CA ARG A 157 2.44 11.85 -1.36
C ARG A 157 2.61 10.36 -1.63
N ALA A 158 2.00 9.52 -0.78
CA ALA A 158 2.06 8.08 -0.93
C ALA A 158 1.37 7.61 -2.21
N ALA A 159 0.17 8.10 -2.49
CA ALA A 159 -0.56 7.79 -3.71
C ALA A 159 0.23 8.21 -4.96
N THR A 160 0.80 9.42 -4.95
CA THR A 160 1.63 9.92 -6.06
C THR A 160 2.85 9.02 -6.30
N ARG A 161 3.62 8.71 -5.25
CA ARG A 161 4.84 7.92 -5.41
C ARG A 161 4.56 6.46 -5.81
N LEU A 162 3.46 5.87 -5.31
CA LEU A 162 3.03 4.53 -5.72
C LEU A 162 2.62 4.50 -7.20
N GLN A 163 1.98 5.56 -7.70
CA GLN A 163 1.65 5.70 -9.13
C GLN A 163 2.92 5.77 -9.99
N ASP A 164 3.90 6.58 -9.60
CA ASP A 164 5.15 6.72 -10.35
C ASP A 164 5.88 5.39 -10.49
N LEU A 165 5.94 4.61 -9.38
CA LEU A 165 6.53 3.28 -9.37
C LEU A 165 5.77 2.30 -10.27
N GLN A 166 4.43 2.32 -10.22
CA GLN A 166 3.59 1.51 -11.10
C GLN A 166 3.86 1.83 -12.57
N SER A 167 3.84 3.12 -12.94
CA SER A 167 4.12 3.56 -14.32
C SER A 167 5.55 3.20 -14.76
N GLY A 168 6.52 3.23 -13.85
CA GLY A 168 7.88 2.74 -14.11
C GLY A 168 7.90 1.26 -14.49
N MET A 169 7.17 0.41 -13.78
CA MET A 169 7.04 -1.02 -14.11
C MET A 169 6.29 -1.26 -15.41
N GLU A 170 5.21 -0.52 -15.66
CA GLU A 170 4.44 -0.59 -16.90
C GLU A 170 5.28 -0.19 -18.11
N LYS A 171 6.17 0.80 -17.96
CA LYS A 171 7.13 1.19 -19.00
C LYS A 171 8.06 0.04 -19.35
N VAL A 172 8.68 -0.62 -18.35
CA VAL A 172 9.54 -1.79 -18.58
C VAL A 172 8.76 -2.93 -19.24
N LEU A 173 7.52 -3.15 -18.79
CA LEU A 173 6.63 -4.15 -19.39
C LEU A 173 6.38 -3.88 -20.88
N ASN A 174 6.06 -2.63 -21.23
CA ASN A 174 5.81 -2.21 -22.59
C ASN A 174 7.06 -2.33 -23.48
N GLU A 175 8.20 -1.86 -22.99
CA GLU A 175 9.46 -1.82 -23.75
C GLU A 175 10.04 -3.21 -24.01
N ARG A 176 9.86 -4.16 -23.07
CA ARG A 176 10.52 -5.47 -23.14
C ARG A 176 9.62 -6.63 -23.50
N PHE A 177 8.33 -6.58 -23.15
CA PHE A 177 7.46 -7.76 -23.19
C PHE A 177 6.19 -7.59 -24.02
N TYR A 178 5.79 -6.37 -24.38
CA TYR A 178 4.55 -6.10 -25.13
C TYR A 178 4.75 -5.51 -26.52
N THR A 179 5.98 -5.30 -26.99
CA THR A 179 6.21 -4.98 -28.39
C THR A 179 5.75 -6.14 -29.28
N VAL A 180 4.56 -5.97 -29.85
CA VAL A 180 4.08 -6.73 -31.01
C VAL A 180 5.11 -6.51 -32.11
N ASN A 181 5.66 -7.59 -32.67
CA ASN A 181 6.33 -7.54 -33.96
C ASN A 181 5.34 -6.97 -34.98
N ALA A 182 5.41 -5.66 -35.25
CA ALA A 182 4.69 -5.02 -36.35
C ALA A 182 5.18 -5.49 -37.74
N ASN A 183 6.14 -6.43 -37.79
CA ASN A 183 6.72 -7.01 -38.98
C ASN A 183 6.72 -8.56 -38.97
N ALA A 184 5.73 -9.21 -38.36
CA ALA A 184 5.52 -10.65 -38.53
C ALA A 184 4.45 -10.91 -39.62
N SER A 185 4.94 -10.91 -40.87
CA SER A 185 4.36 -11.49 -42.10
C SER A 185 2.99 -10.99 -42.58
#